data_AF-A0A319DP50-F1
#
_entry.id   AF-A0A319DP50-F1
#
_cell.length_a   1.000
_cell.length_b   1.000
_cell.length_c   1.000
_cell.angle_alpha   90.00
_cell.angle_beta   90.00
_cell.angle_gamma   90.00
#
_symmetry.space_group_name_H-M   'P 1'
#
loop_
_entity.id
_entity.type
_entity.pdbx_description
1 polymer ?
#
loop_
_entity_poly.entity_id
_entity_poly.type
_entity_poly.pdbx_seq_one_letter_code
_entity_poly.pdbx_strand_id
1 'polypeptide(L)'
;MDFSLLFGIACAIGIITHLAVFIRGEWERHTPRIAKLALLAEVILAAYIGKLNLFIVKRTLVDWVISNAGFAIGLLGSLGLYRVFFHALRHYPGPLGAKLTGFYSIGLTVPNFQFYKEVNALHQKYGDFVRIRPREISISHVDAIRDIHGPGTKCMTRDEPFHSRRKRVWEKGLATTALSDYEPRVLEHCQEFLAQISKRAHCAIEITEWLGFFGFDVMGDLAFGKSFQMLKTGKPTYQ
;
A
#
# COMPACT_ATOMS: atom_id res chain seq x y z
N MET A 1 37.54 -3.94 -22.90
CA MET A 1 36.21 -3.52 -23.39
C MET A 1 36.12 -2.01 -23.24
N ASP A 2 35.63 -1.32 -24.26
CA ASP A 2 35.46 0.13 -24.20
C ASP A 2 34.30 0.50 -23.27
N PHE A 3 34.47 1.57 -22.49
CA PHE A 3 33.47 2.03 -21.52
C PHE A 3 32.11 2.30 -22.18
N SER A 4 32.10 2.88 -23.38
CA SER A 4 30.89 3.16 -24.14
C SER A 4 30.16 1.90 -24.58
N LEU A 5 30.90 0.86 -25.00
CA LEU A 5 30.32 -0.41 -25.40
C LEU A 5 29.69 -1.12 -24.20
N LEU A 6 30.39 -1.14 -23.07
CA LEU A 6 29.89 -1.72 -21.82
C LEU A 6 28.60 -1.03 -21.35
N PHE A 7 28.60 0.29 -21.34
CA PHE A 7 27.42 1.09 -20.99
C PHE A 7 26.24 0.80 -21.92
N GLY A 8 26.49 0.75 -23.24
CA GLY A 8 25.47 0.48 -24.24
C GLY A 8 24.83 -0.91 -24.07
N ILE A 9 25.64 -1.94 -23.83
CA ILE A 9 25.16 -3.31 -23.57
C ILE A 9 24.33 -3.34 -22.29
N ALA A 10 24.82 -2.74 -21.20
CA ALA A 10 24.10 -2.71 -19.93
C ALA A 10 22.74 -1.97 -20.06
N CYS A 11 22.71 -0.85 -20.79
CA CYS A 11 21.49 -0.12 -21.10
C CYS A 11 20.49 -0.96 -21.90
N ALA A 12 20.96 -1.67 -22.94
CA ALA A 12 20.12 -2.58 -23.72
C ALA A 12 19.53 -3.71 -22.86
N ILE A 13 20.34 -4.29 -21.97
CA ILE A 13 19.87 -5.31 -21.01
C ILE A 13 18.79 -4.71 -20.10
N GLY A 14 18.99 -3.51 -19.55
CA GLY A 14 17.99 -2.83 -18.72
C GLY A 14 16.66 -2.62 -19.45
N ILE A 15 16.70 -2.19 -20.71
CA ILE A 15 15.51 -2.04 -21.56
C ILE A 15 14.81 -3.40 -21.76
N ILE A 16 15.57 -4.44 -22.11
CA ILE A 16 15.03 -5.79 -22.32
C ILE A 16 14.41 -6.33 -21.03
N THR A 17 15.06 -6.17 -19.88
CA THR A 17 14.54 -6.59 -18.58
C THR A 17 13.21 -5.90 -18.27
N HIS A 18 13.10 -4.59 -18.52
CA HIS A 18 11.83 -3.88 -18.38
C HIS A 18 10.74 -4.49 -19.27
N LEU A 19 11.00 -4.62 -20.57
CA LEU A 19 10.01 -5.05 -21.56
C LEU A 19 9.58 -6.51 -21.39
N ALA A 20 10.52 -7.40 -21.09
CA ALA A 20 10.27 -8.83 -20.96
C ALA A 20 9.68 -9.21 -19.60
N VAL A 21 10.17 -8.59 -18.53
CA VAL A 21 9.85 -8.98 -17.15
C VAL A 21 8.90 -7.98 -16.51
N PHE A 22 9.36 -6.74 -16.26
CA PHE A 22 8.66 -5.82 -15.35
C PHE A 22 7.33 -5.26 -15.86
N ILE A 23 7.10 -5.24 -17.18
CA ILE A 23 5.79 -4.89 -17.75
C ILE A 23 4.73 -5.94 -17.41
N ARG A 24 5.11 -7.21 -17.31
CA ARG A 24 4.19 -8.34 -17.23
C ARG A 24 4.07 -8.83 -15.79
N GLY A 25 2.97 -8.48 -15.13
CA GLY A 25 2.59 -9.04 -13.83
C GLY A 25 2.80 -8.13 -12.61
N GLU A 26 2.39 -8.65 -11.45
CA GLU A 26 2.39 -7.97 -10.15
C GLU A 26 3.66 -8.28 -9.36
N TRP A 27 4.79 -7.74 -9.83
CA TRP A 27 6.10 -7.97 -9.21
C TRP A 27 6.19 -7.46 -7.77
N GLU A 28 5.35 -6.49 -7.38
CA GLU A 28 5.24 -6.00 -6.00
C GLU A 28 4.93 -7.09 -4.97
N ARG A 29 4.20 -8.16 -5.34
CA ARG A 29 3.93 -9.30 -4.45
C ARG A 29 5.15 -10.17 -4.17
N HIS A 30 6.16 -10.10 -5.04
CA HIS A 30 7.37 -10.92 -4.98
C HIS A 30 8.61 -10.10 -4.62
N THR A 31 8.45 -8.86 -4.14
CA THR A 31 9.52 -7.94 -3.75
C THR A 31 10.68 -8.60 -3.00
N PRO A 32 10.48 -9.40 -1.91
CA PRO A 32 11.61 -10.01 -1.20
C PRO A 32 12.36 -11.05 -2.04
N ARG A 33 11.68 -11.76 -2.94
CA ARG A 33 12.33 -12.73 -3.85
C ARG A 33 13.15 -11.99 -4.91
N ILE A 34 12.57 -10.94 -5.49
CA ILE A 34 13.25 -10.10 -6.48
C ILE A 34 14.49 -9.45 -5.88
N ALA A 35 14.39 -8.90 -4.66
CA ALA A 35 15.52 -8.29 -3.96
C ALA A 35 16.65 -9.29 -3.72
N LYS A 36 16.35 -10.51 -3.27
CA LYS A 36 17.35 -11.58 -3.12
C LYS A 36 18.02 -11.94 -4.44
N LEU A 37 17.25 -12.09 -5.51
CA LEU A 37 17.78 -12.39 -6.85
C LEU A 37 18.66 -11.26 -7.38
N ALA A 38 18.26 -10.01 -7.18
CA ALA A 38 19.05 -8.84 -7.58
C ALA A 38 20.38 -8.76 -6.83
N LEU A 39 20.37 -8.98 -5.50
CA LEU A 39 21.60 -9.01 -4.70
C LEU A 39 22.55 -10.12 -5.15
N LEU A 40 22.01 -11.32 -5.44
CA LEU A 40 22.80 -12.44 -5.96
C LEU A 40 23.37 -12.14 -7.36
N ALA A 41 22.57 -11.50 -8.22
CA ALA A 41 23.01 -11.07 -9.55
C ALA A 41 24.16 -10.06 -9.49
N GLU A 42 24.13 -9.10 -8.55
CA GLU A 42 25.22 -8.13 -8.35
C GLU A 42 26.53 -8.80 -7.93
N VAL A 43 26.47 -9.80 -7.03
CA VAL A 43 27.66 -10.55 -6.60
C VAL A 43 28.27 -11.32 -7.78
N ILE A 44 27.43 -11.97 -8.59
CA ILE A 44 27.88 -12.71 -9.78
C ILE A 44 28.49 -11.75 -10.81
N LEU A 45 27.85 -10.60 -11.04
CA LEU A 45 28.33 -9.59 -11.98
C LEU A 45 29.70 -9.04 -11.55
N ALA A 46 29.85 -8.70 -10.25
CA ALA A 46 31.12 -8.22 -9.71
C ALA A 46 32.24 -9.28 -9.84
N ALA A 47 31.94 -10.55 -9.55
CA ALA A 47 32.91 -11.64 -9.71
C ALA A 47 33.30 -11.87 -11.17
N TYR A 48 32.34 -11.78 -12.10
CA TYR A 48 32.58 -11.92 -13.53
C TYR A 48 33.45 -10.78 -14.10
N ILE A 49 33.11 -9.52 -13.77
CA ILE A 49 33.91 -8.35 -14.16
C ILE A 49 35.31 -8.42 -13.53
N GLY A 50 35.41 -8.84 -12.27
CA GLY A 50 36.69 -9.07 -11.59
C GLY A 50 37.56 -10.07 -12.34
N LYS A 51 36.99 -11.21 -12.73
CA LYS A 51 37.70 -12.21 -13.54
C LYS A 51 38.15 -11.66 -14.90
N LEU A 52 37.30 -10.93 -15.61
CA LEU A 52 37.63 -10.31 -16.91
C LEU A 52 38.77 -9.29 -16.80
N ASN A 53 38.85 -8.57 -15.68
CA ASN A 53 39.85 -7.56 -15.41
C ASN A 53 41.07 -8.09 -14.63
N LEU A 54 41.26 -9.42 -14.57
CA LEU A 54 42.36 -10.08 -13.84
C LEU A 54 42.47 -9.61 -12.38
N PHE A 55 41.33 -9.32 -11.75
CA PHE A 55 41.19 -8.81 -10.38
C PHE A 55 41.92 -7.48 -10.11
N ILE A 56 42.18 -6.68 -11.15
CA ILE A 56 42.62 -5.30 -10.98
C ILE A 56 41.47 -4.48 -10.37
N VAL A 57 41.60 -4.13 -9.09
CA VAL A 57 40.53 -3.53 -8.27
C VAL A 57 39.98 -2.24 -8.90
N LYS A 58 40.85 -1.31 -9.28
CA LYS A 58 40.45 -0.01 -9.84
C LYS A 58 39.61 -0.17 -11.11
N ARG A 59 40.05 -1.03 -12.04
CA ARG A 59 39.35 -1.27 -13.31
C ARG A 59 38.02 -1.99 -13.09
N THR A 60 38.03 -3.00 -12.21
CA THR A 60 36.83 -3.75 -11.82
C THR A 60 35.75 -2.84 -11.24
N LEU A 61 36.13 -1.91 -10.36
CA LEU A 61 35.19 -0.96 -9.76
C LEU A 61 34.57 -0.03 -10.82
N VAL A 62 35.39 0.51 -11.72
CA VAL A 62 34.91 1.42 -12.79
C VAL A 62 33.94 0.70 -13.72
N ASP A 63 34.30 -0.49 -14.21
CA ASP A 63 33.44 -1.27 -15.11
C ASP A 63 32.13 -1.70 -14.41
N TRP A 64 32.18 -2.04 -13.13
CA TRP A 64 30.99 -2.39 -12.35
C TRP A 64 30.04 -1.20 -12.18
N VAL A 65 30.56 -0.01 -11.87
CA VAL A 65 29.76 1.23 -11.75
C VAL A 65 29.14 1.61 -13.10
N ILE A 66 29.92 1.56 -14.19
CA ILE A 66 29.42 1.88 -15.54
C ILE A 66 28.31 0.91 -15.96
N SER A 67 28.48 -0.38 -15.68
CA SER A 67 27.47 -1.40 -15.98
C SER A 67 26.18 -1.14 -15.21
N ASN A 68 26.28 -0.87 -13.90
CA ASN A 68 25.12 -0.56 -13.06
C ASN A 68 24.40 0.72 -13.49
N ALA A 69 25.16 1.78 -13.79
CA ALA A 69 24.61 3.05 -14.29
C ALA A 69 23.90 2.87 -15.63
N GLY A 70 24.51 2.15 -16.58
CA GLY A 70 23.91 1.83 -17.88
C GLY A 70 22.62 1.04 -17.74
N PHE A 71 22.64 -0.02 -16.94
CA PHE A 71 21.45 -0.82 -16.64
C PHE A 71 20.32 0.00 -16.02
N ALA A 72 20.63 0.82 -15.01
CA ALA A 72 19.64 1.67 -14.33
C ALA A 72 19.03 2.70 -15.28
N ILE A 73 19.85 3.37 -16.11
CA ILE A 73 19.37 4.36 -17.09
C ILE A 73 18.48 3.69 -18.14
N GLY A 74 18.89 2.54 -18.69
CA GLY A 74 18.08 1.79 -19.66
C GLY A 74 16.75 1.32 -19.08
N LEU A 75 16.77 0.75 -17.87
CA LEU A 75 15.59 0.27 -17.16
C LEU A 75 14.61 1.41 -16.84
N LEU A 76 15.09 2.47 -16.18
CA LEU A 76 14.25 3.60 -15.75
C LEU A 76 13.75 4.43 -16.93
N GLY A 77 14.59 4.63 -17.96
CA GLY A 77 14.21 5.32 -19.19
C GLY A 77 13.11 4.58 -19.93
N SER A 78 13.28 3.27 -20.16
CA SER A 78 12.25 2.42 -20.77
C SER A 78 10.95 2.41 -19.97
N LEU A 79 11.05 2.32 -18.63
CA LEU A 79 9.91 2.34 -17.72
C LEU A 79 9.14 3.67 -17.78
N GLY A 80 9.84 4.80 -17.76
CA GLY A 80 9.23 6.13 -17.84
C GLY A 80 8.49 6.34 -19.15
N LEU A 81 9.15 6.02 -20.28
CA LEU A 81 8.54 6.10 -21.61
C LEU A 81 7.30 5.22 -21.71
N TYR A 82 7.37 3.98 -21.25
CA TYR A 82 6.23 3.08 -21.24
C TYR A 82 5.07 3.61 -20.38
N ARG A 83 5.35 4.10 -19.17
CA ARG A 83 4.33 4.60 -18.23
C ARG A 83 3.55 5.80 -18.74
N VAL A 84 4.20 6.67 -19.50
CA VAL A 84 3.61 7.89 -20.05
C VAL A 84 2.84 7.59 -21.35
N PHE A 85 3.44 6.84 -22.29
CA PHE A 85 2.91 6.72 -23.64
C PHE A 85 2.16 5.40 -23.92
N PHE A 86 2.57 4.30 -23.29
CA PHE A 86 2.11 2.94 -23.67
C PHE A 86 1.30 2.23 -22.58
N HIS A 87 1.27 2.76 -21.35
CA HIS A 87 0.55 2.16 -20.24
C HIS A 87 -0.96 2.20 -20.48
N ALA A 88 -1.67 1.11 -20.11
CA ALA A 88 -3.13 1.03 -20.23
C ALA A 88 -3.85 2.21 -19.56
N LEU A 89 -3.32 2.69 -18.44
CA LEU A 89 -3.86 3.83 -17.69
C LEU A 89 -3.43 5.21 -18.21
N ARG A 90 -2.90 5.33 -19.44
CA ARG A 90 -2.45 6.62 -20.00
C ARG A 90 -3.60 7.61 -20.25
N HIS A 91 -4.80 7.08 -20.53
CA HIS A 91 -5.98 7.87 -20.86
C HIS A 91 -6.55 8.62 -19.66
N TYR A 92 -6.23 8.16 -18.44
CA TYR A 92 -6.69 8.81 -17.22
C TYR A 92 -5.85 10.07 -16.91
N PRO A 93 -6.51 11.20 -16.62
CA PRO A 93 -5.84 12.43 -16.27
C PRO A 93 -5.14 12.32 -14.91
N GLY A 94 -4.13 13.18 -14.69
CA GLY A 94 -3.35 13.20 -13.46
C GLY A 94 -1.98 13.83 -13.65
N PRO A 95 -1.32 14.25 -12.56
CA PRO A 95 -0.02 14.90 -12.60
C PRO A 95 1.06 13.95 -13.16
N LEU A 96 2.03 14.51 -13.91
CA LEU A 96 3.09 13.70 -14.53
C LEU A 96 3.90 12.90 -13.51
N GLY A 97 4.15 13.47 -12.33
CA GLY A 97 4.81 12.77 -11.23
C GLY A 97 4.09 11.49 -10.82
N ALA A 98 2.76 11.55 -10.66
CA ALA A 98 1.92 10.38 -10.36
C ALA A 98 1.95 9.32 -11.48
N LYS A 99 2.03 9.75 -12.74
CA LYS A 99 2.13 8.81 -13.88
C LYS A 99 3.47 8.08 -13.90
N LEU A 100 4.56 8.76 -13.53
CA LEU A 100 5.93 8.25 -13.59
C LEU A 100 6.31 7.41 -12.38
N THR A 101 6.02 7.86 -11.16
CA THR A 101 6.52 7.23 -9.93
C THR A 101 5.56 7.33 -8.75
N GLY A 102 5.56 6.31 -7.89
CA GLY A 102 4.81 6.32 -6.62
C GLY A 102 5.41 7.25 -5.56
N PHE A 103 6.70 7.65 -5.73
CA PHE A 103 7.35 8.61 -4.84
C PHE A 103 6.68 9.99 -4.86
N TYR A 104 5.98 10.33 -5.93
CA TYR A 104 5.16 11.54 -6.00
C TYR A 104 4.12 11.57 -4.86
N SER A 105 3.32 10.51 -4.72
CA SER A 105 2.32 10.44 -3.65
C SER A 105 2.97 10.38 -2.29
N ILE A 106 4.07 9.64 -2.13
CA ILE A 106 4.79 9.54 -0.84
C ILE A 106 5.30 10.92 -0.41
N GLY A 107 5.90 11.69 -1.32
CA GLY A 107 6.36 13.05 -1.02
C GLY A 107 5.25 13.99 -0.57
N LEU A 108 4.03 13.82 -1.09
CA LEU A 108 2.85 14.56 -0.65
C LEU A 108 2.27 14.04 0.68
N THR A 109 2.37 12.73 0.94
CA THR A 109 1.88 12.12 2.18
C THR A 109 2.76 12.45 3.39
N VAL A 110 4.09 12.32 3.27
CA VAL A 110 5.03 12.34 4.41
C VAL A 110 4.94 13.58 5.31
N PRO A 111 4.76 14.82 4.80
CA PRO A 111 4.76 16.01 5.66
C PRO A 111 3.63 16.04 6.70
N ASN A 112 2.42 15.62 6.32
CA ASN A 112 1.22 15.82 7.14
C ASN A 112 0.32 14.58 7.26
N PHE A 113 0.63 13.49 6.55
CA PHE A 113 -0.23 12.29 6.42
C PHE A 113 -1.66 12.58 5.93
N GLN A 114 -1.87 13.71 5.27
CA GLN A 114 -3.18 14.20 4.79
C GLN A 114 -3.37 14.02 3.28
N PHE A 115 -2.89 12.90 2.71
CA PHE A 115 -2.95 12.65 1.27
C PHE A 115 -4.37 12.68 0.70
N TYR A 116 -5.40 12.40 1.52
CA TYR A 116 -6.80 12.51 1.10
C TYR A 116 -7.18 13.93 0.64
N LYS A 117 -6.57 14.99 1.21
CA LYS A 117 -6.80 16.38 0.79
C LYS A 117 -6.24 16.63 -0.60
N GLU A 118 -5.05 16.12 -0.87
CA GLU A 118 -4.39 16.18 -2.18
C GLU A 118 -5.21 15.43 -3.22
N VAL A 119 -5.68 14.22 -2.90
CA VAL A 119 -6.54 13.44 -3.79
C VAL A 119 -7.85 14.18 -4.08
N ASN A 120 -8.47 14.79 -3.06
CA ASN A 120 -9.66 15.61 -3.25
C ASN A 120 -9.40 16.83 -4.17
N ALA A 121 -8.29 17.54 -3.98
CA ALA A 121 -7.89 18.65 -4.86
C ALA A 121 -7.64 18.18 -6.30
N LEU A 122 -7.07 16.98 -6.47
CA LEU A 122 -6.89 16.39 -7.78
C LEU A 122 -8.23 16.02 -8.45
N HIS A 123 -9.19 15.50 -7.70
CA HIS A 123 -10.55 15.25 -8.21
C HIS A 123 -11.26 16.54 -8.61
N GLN A 124 -11.12 17.61 -7.82
CA GLN A 124 -11.65 18.92 -8.19
C GLN A 124 -11.04 19.46 -9.49
N LYS A 125 -9.78 19.10 -9.79
CA LYS A 125 -9.06 19.56 -10.99
C LYS A 125 -9.29 18.69 -12.23
N TYR A 126 -9.31 17.37 -12.08
CA TYR A 126 -9.27 16.40 -13.17
C TYR A 126 -10.57 15.60 -13.33
N GLY A 127 -11.52 15.74 -12.40
CA GLY A 127 -12.81 15.05 -12.40
C GLY A 127 -12.80 13.73 -11.62
N ASP A 128 -13.76 12.86 -11.91
CA ASP A 128 -14.07 11.70 -11.07
C ASP A 128 -13.06 10.54 -11.19
N PHE A 129 -12.26 10.49 -12.26
CA PHE A 129 -11.29 9.44 -12.51
C PHE A 129 -9.88 10.02 -12.62
N VAL A 130 -9.06 9.81 -11.60
CA VAL A 130 -7.74 10.44 -11.50
C VAL A 130 -6.64 9.41 -11.25
N ARG A 131 -5.59 9.44 -12.07
CA ARG A 131 -4.40 8.63 -11.87
C ARG A 131 -3.52 9.24 -10.78
N ILE A 132 -3.46 8.58 -9.63
CA ILE A 132 -2.72 9.03 -8.44
C ILE A 132 -1.34 8.37 -8.28
N ARG A 133 -1.13 7.20 -8.90
CA ARG A 133 0.16 6.49 -8.98
C ARG A 133 0.32 5.79 -10.33
N PRO A 134 1.50 5.23 -10.67
CA PRO A 134 1.72 4.64 -11.98
C PRO A 134 0.74 3.50 -12.32
N ARG A 135 0.29 2.74 -11.32
CA ARG A 135 -0.63 1.60 -11.47
C ARG A 135 -1.92 1.76 -10.64
N GLU A 136 -2.25 2.98 -10.22
CA GLU A 136 -3.39 3.23 -9.32
C GLU A 136 -4.21 4.44 -9.79
N ILE A 137 -5.53 4.29 -9.70
CA ILE A 137 -6.52 5.30 -10.05
C ILE A 137 -7.41 5.48 -8.83
N SER A 138 -7.68 6.73 -8.50
CA SER A 138 -8.73 7.11 -7.57
C SER A 138 -10.01 7.40 -8.35
N ILE A 139 -11.12 6.85 -7.88
CA ILE A 139 -12.43 6.93 -8.53
C ILE A 139 -13.41 7.53 -7.54
N SER A 140 -14.07 8.62 -7.93
CA SER A 140 -15.09 9.32 -7.14
C SER A 140 -16.39 9.39 -7.95
N HIS A 141 -16.94 8.23 -8.30
CA HIS A 141 -18.15 8.11 -9.12
C HIS A 141 -19.14 7.12 -8.51
N VAL A 142 -20.42 7.48 -8.42
CA VAL A 142 -21.45 6.65 -7.76
C VAL A 142 -21.65 5.32 -8.48
N ASP A 143 -21.68 5.32 -9.81
CA ASP A 143 -21.90 4.09 -10.58
C ASP A 143 -20.75 3.07 -10.40
N ALA A 144 -19.54 3.54 -10.09
CA ALA A 144 -18.38 2.67 -9.88
C ALA A 144 -18.53 1.80 -8.61
N ILE A 145 -19.39 2.18 -7.67
CA ILE A 145 -19.65 1.39 -6.45
C ILE A 145 -20.17 0.01 -6.84
N ARG A 146 -21.10 -0.06 -7.79
CA ARG A 146 -21.68 -1.35 -8.24
C ARG A 146 -20.65 -2.18 -8.99
N ASP A 147 -19.81 -1.55 -9.82
CA ASP A 147 -18.80 -2.26 -10.61
C ASP A 147 -17.65 -2.79 -9.76
N ILE A 148 -17.30 -2.11 -8.67
CA ILE A 148 -16.18 -2.46 -7.78
C ILE A 148 -16.62 -3.35 -6.62
N HIS A 149 -17.79 -3.06 -6.01
CA HIS A 149 -18.28 -3.71 -4.80
C HIS A 149 -19.55 -4.55 -5.04
N GLY A 150 -20.02 -4.66 -6.28
CA GLY A 150 -21.21 -5.45 -6.60
C GLY A 150 -21.03 -6.96 -6.42
N PRO A 151 -22.14 -7.72 -6.50
CA PRO A 151 -22.12 -9.17 -6.36
C PRO A 151 -21.21 -9.83 -7.40
N GLY A 152 -20.35 -10.76 -6.97
CA GLY A 152 -19.42 -11.47 -7.85
C GLY A 152 -18.09 -10.75 -8.13
N THR A 153 -17.90 -9.54 -7.59
CA THR A 153 -16.62 -8.82 -7.69
C THR A 153 -15.61 -9.38 -6.69
N LYS A 154 -14.33 -9.46 -7.11
CA LYS A 154 -13.21 -9.88 -6.26
C LYS A 154 -12.67 -8.67 -5.48
N CYS A 155 -13.46 -8.19 -4.54
CA CYS A 155 -13.06 -7.09 -3.68
C CYS A 155 -12.12 -7.60 -2.56
N MET A 156 -11.19 -6.76 -2.10
CA MET A 156 -10.23 -7.00 -0.99
C MET A 156 -9.10 -8.02 -1.26
N THR A 157 -9.32 -9.11 -2.00
CA THR A 157 -8.26 -10.05 -2.37
C THR A 157 -8.54 -10.72 -3.73
N ARG A 158 -7.47 -11.01 -4.49
CA ARG A 158 -7.56 -11.71 -5.78
C ARG A 158 -7.60 -13.23 -5.64
N ASP A 159 -7.28 -13.77 -4.46
CA ASP A 159 -7.29 -15.21 -4.14
C ASP A 159 -8.67 -15.63 -3.61
N GLU A 160 -9.44 -16.26 -4.49
CA GLU A 160 -10.83 -16.67 -4.24
C GLU A 160 -10.97 -17.73 -3.13
N PRO A 161 -10.19 -18.84 -3.12
CA PRO A 161 -10.18 -19.77 -2.00
C PRO A 161 -9.84 -19.12 -0.66
N PHE A 162 -8.83 -18.24 -0.63
CA PHE A 162 -8.45 -17.54 0.59
C PHE A 162 -9.56 -16.60 1.07
N HIS A 163 -10.16 -15.83 0.16
CA HIS A 163 -11.29 -14.95 0.46
C HIS A 163 -12.45 -15.73 1.06
N SER A 164 -12.88 -16.79 0.36
CA SER A 164 -14.02 -17.62 0.75
C SER A 164 -13.83 -18.23 2.14
N ARG A 165 -12.63 -18.73 2.44
CA ARG A 165 -12.30 -19.29 3.76
C ARG A 165 -12.41 -18.24 4.87
N ARG A 166 -11.89 -17.03 4.66
CA ARG A 166 -11.95 -15.95 5.65
C ARG A 166 -13.37 -15.42 5.83
N LYS A 167 -14.08 -15.20 4.71
CA LYS A 167 -15.46 -14.70 4.70
C LYS A 167 -16.36 -15.58 5.55
N ARG A 168 -16.28 -16.91 5.41
CA ARG A 168 -17.10 -17.86 6.19
C ARG A 168 -16.95 -17.72 7.72
N VAL A 169 -15.77 -17.33 8.20
CA VAL A 169 -15.55 -17.10 9.64
C VAL A 169 -16.18 -15.79 10.08
N TRP A 170 -15.98 -14.72 9.31
CA TRP A 170 -16.56 -13.40 9.59
C TRP A 170 -18.09 -13.38 9.52
N GLU A 171 -18.68 -14.11 8.58
CA GLU A 171 -20.15 -14.21 8.44
C GLU A 171 -20.82 -14.73 9.70
N LYS A 172 -20.16 -15.59 10.49
CA LYS A 172 -20.71 -16.08 11.76
C LYS A 172 -20.81 -14.98 12.80
N GLY A 173 -19.82 -14.09 12.89
CA GLY A 173 -19.82 -12.97 13.83
C GLY A 173 -20.74 -11.81 13.42
N LEU A 174 -21.11 -11.74 12.14
CA LEU A 174 -22.03 -10.73 11.60
C LEU A 174 -23.42 -11.29 11.30
N ALA A 175 -23.69 -12.55 11.67
CA ALA A 175 -24.99 -13.18 11.51
C ALA A 175 -26.01 -12.52 12.44
N THR A 176 -27.28 -12.50 12.03
CA THR A 176 -28.38 -11.94 12.84
C THR A 176 -28.46 -12.57 14.23
N THR A 177 -28.20 -13.87 14.35
CA THR A 177 -28.13 -14.57 15.64
C THR A 177 -27.05 -14.01 16.55
N ALA A 178 -25.85 -13.75 16.01
CA ALA A 178 -24.76 -13.18 16.78
C ALA A 178 -25.06 -11.73 17.18
N LEU A 179 -25.67 -10.94 16.30
CA LEU A 179 -26.07 -9.56 16.60
C LEU A 179 -27.09 -9.49 17.74
N SER A 180 -28.07 -10.41 17.76
CA SER A 180 -29.03 -10.51 18.87
C SER A 180 -28.35 -10.86 20.19
N ASP A 181 -27.33 -11.72 20.18
CA ASP A 181 -26.54 -12.04 21.39
C ASP A 181 -25.67 -10.85 21.86
N TYR A 182 -25.26 -9.97 20.94
CA TYR A 182 -24.43 -8.80 21.25
C TYR A 182 -25.22 -7.64 21.84
N GLU A 183 -26.48 -7.47 21.43
CA GLU A 183 -27.30 -6.31 21.82
C GLU A 183 -27.35 -6.09 23.34
N PRO A 184 -27.69 -7.08 24.19
CA PRO A 184 -27.74 -6.87 25.65
C PRO A 184 -26.40 -6.44 26.24
N ARG A 185 -25.29 -6.97 25.71
CA ARG A 185 -23.94 -6.68 26.17
C ARG A 185 -23.51 -5.26 25.81
N VAL A 186 -23.82 -4.82 24.60
CA VAL A 186 -23.57 -3.44 24.17
C VAL A 186 -24.42 -2.46 24.99
N LEU A 187 -25.67 -2.81 25.30
CA LEU A 187 -26.53 -1.99 26.15
C LEU A 187 -25.98 -1.81 27.57
N GLU A 188 -25.35 -2.83 28.16
CA GLU A 188 -24.65 -2.71 29.45
C GLU A 188 -23.53 -1.67 29.37
N HIS A 189 -22.65 -1.75 28.36
CA HIS A 189 -21.60 -0.74 28.15
C HIS A 189 -22.16 0.66 27.88
N CYS A 190 -23.29 0.77 27.17
CA CYS A 190 -23.97 2.05 26.95
C CYS A 190 -24.46 2.65 28.27
N GLN A 191 -25.05 1.84 29.16
CA GLN A 191 -25.49 2.29 30.48
C GLN A 191 -24.30 2.72 31.35
N GLU A 192 -23.21 1.95 31.33
CA GLU A 192 -21.97 2.32 32.04
C GLU A 192 -21.41 3.64 31.52
N PHE A 193 -21.34 3.82 30.21
CA PHE A 193 -20.92 5.06 29.58
C PHE A 193 -21.79 6.24 30.02
N LEU A 194 -23.12 6.13 29.91
CA LEU A 194 -24.05 7.17 30.33
C LEU A 194 -23.92 7.49 31.83
N ALA A 195 -23.70 6.49 32.68
CA ALA A 195 -23.46 6.69 34.10
C ALA A 195 -22.16 7.46 34.40
N GLN A 196 -21.11 7.27 33.59
CA GLN A 196 -19.86 8.01 33.73
C GLN A 196 -19.99 9.45 33.23
N ILE A 197 -20.76 9.68 32.17
CA ILE A 197 -21.07 11.02 31.66
C ILE A 197 -21.94 11.79 32.65
N SER A 198 -23.00 11.17 33.19
CA SER A 198 -23.91 11.84 34.14
C SER A 198 -23.19 12.25 35.43
N LYS A 199 -22.30 11.40 35.96
CA LYS A 199 -21.44 11.74 37.11
C LYS A 199 -20.54 12.94 36.87
N ARG A 200 -20.23 13.27 35.61
CA ARG A 200 -19.33 14.36 35.20
C ARG A 200 -20.04 15.48 34.48
N ALA A 201 -21.38 15.56 34.56
CA ALA A 201 -22.18 16.52 33.81
C ALA A 201 -21.81 18.00 34.07
N HIS A 202 -21.21 18.30 35.22
CA HIS A 202 -20.78 19.65 35.61
C HIS A 202 -19.29 19.93 35.35
N CYS A 203 -18.55 18.98 34.77
CA CYS A 203 -17.13 19.10 34.48
C CYS A 203 -16.88 19.07 32.97
N ALA A 204 -15.89 19.84 32.49
CA ALA A 204 -15.41 19.68 31.13
C ALA A 204 -14.73 18.31 31.00
N ILE A 205 -15.19 17.48 30.05
CA ILE A 205 -14.63 16.16 29.76
C ILE A 205 -14.23 16.07 28.29
N GLU A 206 -13.13 15.37 28.02
CA GLU A 206 -12.75 15.03 26.65
C GLU A 206 -13.59 13.84 26.16
N ILE A 207 -14.66 14.13 25.41
CA ILE A 207 -15.58 13.08 24.96
C ILE A 207 -14.91 12.07 24.02
N THR A 208 -13.89 12.49 23.26
CA THR A 208 -13.12 11.61 22.36
C THR A 208 -12.48 10.47 23.13
N GLU A 209 -11.92 10.74 24.31
CA GLU A 209 -11.31 9.73 25.17
C GLU A 209 -12.37 8.75 25.70
N TRP A 210 -13.50 9.27 26.19
CA TRP A 210 -14.59 8.43 26.71
C TRP A 210 -15.26 7.57 25.63
N LEU A 211 -15.42 8.09 24.41
CA LEU A 211 -15.88 7.31 23.26
C LEU A 211 -14.85 6.24 22.87
N GLY A 212 -13.57 6.55 23.03
CA GLY A 212 -12.49 5.56 22.97
C GLY A 212 -12.72 4.43 23.96
N PHE A 213 -12.82 4.74 25.26
CA PHE A 213 -13.07 3.74 26.31
C PHE A 213 -14.29 2.87 26.02
N PHE A 214 -15.41 3.48 25.60
CA PHE A 214 -16.60 2.76 25.20
C PHE A 214 -16.34 1.80 24.03
N GLY A 215 -15.75 2.30 22.94
CA GLY A 215 -15.49 1.49 21.75
C GLY A 215 -14.59 0.29 22.03
N PHE A 216 -13.57 0.47 22.87
CA PHE A 216 -12.66 -0.61 23.22
C PHE A 216 -13.23 -1.59 24.23
N ASP A 217 -14.00 -1.16 25.23
CA ASP A 217 -14.67 -2.08 26.16
C ASP A 217 -15.73 -2.93 25.43
N VAL A 218 -16.51 -2.32 24.53
CA VAL A 218 -17.44 -3.05 23.65
C VAL A 218 -16.69 -4.03 22.76
N MET A 219 -15.63 -3.60 22.08
CA MET A 219 -14.84 -4.47 21.21
C MET A 219 -14.20 -5.62 22.00
N GLY A 220 -13.63 -5.34 23.17
CA GLY A 220 -13.00 -6.34 24.02
C GLY A 220 -13.98 -7.40 24.50
N ASP A 221 -15.16 -6.94 24.92
CA ASP A 221 -16.23 -7.83 25.34
C ASP A 221 -16.71 -8.70 24.18
N LEU A 222 -17.05 -8.11 23.03
CA LEU A 222 -17.57 -8.88 21.88
C LEU A 222 -16.52 -9.79 21.24
N ALA A 223 -15.28 -9.36 21.11
CA ALA A 223 -14.21 -10.10 20.42
C ALA A 223 -13.50 -11.13 21.33
N PHE A 224 -13.29 -10.81 22.61
CA PHE A 224 -12.50 -11.63 23.54
C PHE A 224 -13.30 -12.17 24.72
N GLY A 225 -14.60 -11.82 24.83
CA GLY A 225 -15.45 -12.22 25.94
C GLY A 225 -15.15 -11.48 27.25
N LYS A 226 -14.33 -10.41 27.22
CA LYS A 226 -13.93 -9.63 28.40
C LYS A 226 -13.76 -8.15 28.07
N SER A 227 -14.44 -7.30 28.83
CA SER A 227 -14.21 -5.84 28.80
C SER A 227 -12.86 -5.49 29.42
N PHE A 228 -12.21 -4.43 28.90
CA PHE A 228 -10.96 -3.89 29.43
C PHE A 228 -11.17 -2.99 30.66
N GLN A 229 -12.42 -2.79 31.07
CA GLN A 229 -12.86 -1.99 32.22
C GLN A 229 -12.41 -0.52 32.14
N MET A 230 -12.22 0.02 30.94
CA MET A 230 -11.78 1.39 30.73
C MET A 230 -12.87 2.41 31.09
N LEU A 231 -14.14 2.08 30.85
CA LEU A 231 -15.27 2.88 31.29
C LEU A 231 -15.35 2.98 32.81
N LYS A 232 -15.06 1.88 33.52
CA LYS A 232 -15.11 1.86 35.00
C LYS A 232 -13.95 2.60 35.63
N THR A 233 -12.75 2.38 35.10
CA THR A 233 -11.52 2.97 35.63
C THR A 233 -11.30 4.41 35.18
N GLY A 234 -11.87 4.80 34.05
CA GLY A 234 -11.64 6.11 33.41
C GLY A 234 -10.19 6.28 32.96
N LYS A 235 -9.50 5.18 32.61
CA LYS A 235 -8.10 5.18 32.20
C LYS A 235 -7.88 4.21 31.02
N PRO A 236 -6.97 4.53 30.09
CA PRO A 236 -6.60 3.59 29.03
C PRO A 236 -5.82 2.40 29.61
N THR A 237 -6.16 1.19 29.16
CA THR A 237 -5.43 -0.05 29.50
C THR A 237 -4.44 -0.48 28.41
N TYR A 238 -4.26 0.32 27.34
CA TYR A 238 -3.21 0.06 26.35
C TYR A 238 -1.86 0.42 26.94
N GLN A 239 -0.94 -0.54 26.98
CA GLN A 239 0.49 -0.30 27.24
C GLN A 239 1.17 0.18 25.96
#